data_AF-A0A935GDP4-F1
#
_entry.id   AF-A0A935GDP4-F1
#
_cell.length_a   1.000
_cell.length_b   1.000
_cell.length_c   1.000
_cell.angle_alpha   90.00
_cell.angle_beta   90.00
_cell.angle_gamma   90.00
#
_symmetry.space_group_name_H-M   'P 1'
#
loop_
_entity.id
_entity.type
_entity.pdbx_description
1 polymer ?
#
loop_
_entity_poly.entity_id
_entity_poly.type
_entity_poly.pdbx_seq_one_letter_code
_entity_poly.pdbx_strand_id
1 'polypeptide(L)' 'MKQSGSGWTYEGIAFRALVPTKGSCYPGTTPVWRLYNDRFAQVDSNHRFIAGADTYRHMIANGWVGEGVAFCSPES' A
#
# COMPACT_ATOMS: atom_id res chain seq x y z
N MET A 1 -15.92 7.63 -10.16
CA MET A 1 -15.87 8.70 -11.20
C MET A 1 -15.96 10.05 -10.50
N LYS A 2 -15.34 11.13 -11.02
CA LYS A 2 -15.40 12.47 -10.41
C LYS A 2 -16.86 12.92 -10.27
N GLN A 3 -17.29 13.21 -9.05
CA GLN A 3 -18.62 13.76 -8.79
C GLN A 3 -18.62 15.28 -8.96
N SER A 4 -19.73 15.83 -9.44
CA SER A 4 -19.90 17.29 -9.58
C SER A 4 -19.91 17.95 -8.19
N GLY A 5 -19.24 19.10 -8.05
CA GLY A 5 -19.15 19.83 -6.77
C GLY A 5 -18.17 19.27 -5.73
N SER A 6 -17.40 18.21 -6.03
CA SER A 6 -16.48 17.57 -5.09
C SER A 6 -15.23 18.39 -4.70
N GLY A 7 -14.97 19.53 -5.37
CA GLY A 7 -13.72 20.29 -5.20
C GLY A 7 -12.46 19.60 -5.72
N TRP A 8 -12.57 18.34 -6.18
CA TRP A 8 -11.45 17.57 -6.69
C TRP A 8 -11.06 17.98 -8.12
N THR A 9 -9.75 18.13 -8.37
CA THR A 9 -9.16 18.40 -9.69
C THR A 9 -8.08 17.37 -9.96
N TYR A 10 -8.03 16.84 -11.18
CA TYR A 10 -6.94 15.94 -11.59
C TYR A 10 -5.67 16.74 -11.85
N GLU A 11 -4.60 16.43 -11.12
CA GLU A 11 -3.32 17.16 -11.21
C GLU A 11 -2.27 16.45 -12.07
N GLY A 12 -2.62 15.30 -12.68
CA GLY A 12 -1.69 14.49 -13.45
C GLY A 12 -1.14 13.27 -12.68
N ILE A 13 -0.17 12.58 -13.29
CA ILE A 13 0.50 11.43 -12.68
C ILE A 13 1.72 11.94 -11.92
N ALA A 14 1.71 11.85 -10.59
CA ALA A 14 2.81 12.31 -9.74
C ALA A 14 4.03 11.37 -9.79
N PHE A 15 3.81 10.06 -9.80
CA PHE A 15 4.87 9.06 -9.86
C PHE A 15 4.39 7.73 -10.44
N ARG A 16 5.34 6.89 -10.81
CA ARG A 16 5.13 5.47 -11.14
C ARG A 16 5.81 4.63 -10.09
N ALA A 17 5.23 3.47 -9.78
CA ALA A 17 5.81 2.51 -8.84
C ALA A 17 6.31 1.28 -9.61
N LEU A 18 7.36 0.64 -9.08
CA LEU A 18 7.93 -0.56 -9.68
C LEU A 18 7.12 -1.79 -9.24
N VAL A 19 6.79 -2.67 -10.19
CA VAL A 19 5.98 -3.86 -9.91
C VAL A 19 6.86 -4.98 -9.36
N PRO A 20 6.49 -5.62 -8.24
CA PRO A 20 7.25 -6.73 -7.69
C PRO A 20 7.11 -7.97 -8.56
N THR A 21 8.16 -8.79 -8.62
CA THR A 21 8.14 -10.07 -9.32
C THR A 21 8.04 -11.20 -8.31
N LYS A 22 6.99 -12.01 -8.45
CA LYS A 22 6.69 -13.13 -7.53
C LYS A 22 6.69 -12.68 -6.06
N GLY A 23 6.13 -11.50 -5.78
CA GLY A 23 6.03 -10.94 -4.43
C GLY A 23 7.34 -10.38 -3.85
N SER A 24 8.40 -10.25 -4.66
CA SER A 24 9.69 -9.73 -4.24
C SER A 24 10.12 -8.54 -5.09
N CYS A 25 10.88 -7.64 -4.48
CA CYS A 25 11.47 -6.49 -5.13
C CYS A 25 12.85 -6.81 -5.70
N TYR A 26 13.21 -6.13 -6.78
CA TYR A 26 14.53 -6.29 -7.41
C TYR A 26 15.63 -5.67 -6.52
N PRO A 27 16.90 -6.11 -6.64
CA PRO A 27 18.01 -5.47 -5.94
C PRO A 27 18.06 -3.95 -6.19
N GLY A 28 18.41 -3.17 -5.17
CA GLY A 28 18.42 -1.70 -5.23
C GLY A 28 17.04 -1.05 -5.08
N THR A 29 16.04 -1.80 -4.62
CA THR A 29 14.70 -1.27 -4.34
C THR A 29 14.18 -1.78 -3.00
N THR A 30 13.43 -0.93 -2.32
CA THR A 30 12.80 -1.24 -1.03
C THR A 30 11.35 -1.71 -1.23
N PRO A 31 10.94 -2.84 -0.64
CA PRO A 31 9.55 -3.29 -0.69
C PRO A 31 8.63 -2.36 0.11
N VAL A 32 7.46 -2.07 -0.47
CA VAL A 32 6.33 -1.47 0.23
C VAL A 32 5.24 -2.51 0.35
N TRP A 33 4.93 -2.89 1.60
CA TRP A 33 3.90 -3.86 1.91
C TRP A 33 2.53 -3.20 2.05
N ARG A 34 1.48 -3.94 1.69
CA ARG A 34 0.09 -3.55 1.94
C ARG A 34 -0.54 -4.43 3.01
N LEU A 35 -1.30 -3.80 3.90
CA LEU A 35 -2.13 -4.47 4.89
C LEU A 35 -3.58 -4.06 4.72
N TYR A 36 -4.49 -4.96 5.05
CA TYR A 36 -5.92 -4.72 5.14
C TYR A 36 -6.39 -4.85 6.59
N ASN A 37 -7.28 -3.97 7.04
CA ASN A 37 -7.79 -4.02 8.42
C ASN A 37 -8.88 -5.08 8.65
N ASP A 38 -9.39 -5.73 7.61
CA ASP A 38 -10.48 -6.72 7.67
C ASP A 38 -11.80 -6.20 8.23
N ARG A 39 -12.12 -4.93 7.92
CA ARG A 39 -13.31 -4.26 8.46
C ARG A 39 -14.36 -3.92 7.43
N PHE A 40 -14.57 -4.81 6.45
CA PHE A 40 -15.65 -4.65 5.47
C PHE A 40 -17.03 -4.59 6.14
N ALA A 41 -17.27 -5.48 7.11
CA ALA A 41 -18.55 -5.54 7.82
C ALA A 41 -18.87 -4.26 8.61
N GLN A 42 -17.86 -3.48 9.00
CA GLN A 42 -17.98 -2.24 9.76
C GLN A 42 -17.98 -0.99 8.87
N VAL A 43 -17.90 -1.16 7.54
CA VAL A 43 -17.91 -0.07 6.55
C VAL A 43 -16.77 0.93 6.75
N ASP A 44 -15.67 0.51 7.37
CA ASP A 44 -14.44 1.30 7.59
C ASP A 44 -13.21 0.53 7.07
N SER A 45 -13.39 -0.23 5.99
CA SER A 45 -12.31 -0.91 5.28
C SER A 45 -11.20 0.05 4.92
N ASN A 46 -9.98 -0.32 5.30
CA ASN A 46 -8.80 0.50 5.06
C ASN A 46 -7.61 -0.36 4.68
N HIS A 47 -6.87 0.13 3.68
CA HIS A 47 -5.60 -0.42 3.25
C HIS A 47 -4.47 0.50 3.68
N ARG A 48 -3.43 -0.06 4.29
CA ARG A 48 -2.23 0.69 4.72
C ARG A 48 -1.01 0.23 3.97
N PHE A 49 -0.20 1.18 3.49
CA PHE A 49 1.09 0.92 2.87
C PHE A 49 2.24 1.28 3.82
N ILE A 50 3.20 0.38 3.99
CA ILE A 50 4.33 0.52 4.92
C ILE A 50 5.62 0.02 4.25
N ALA A 51 6.71 0.75 4.45
CA ALA A 51 8.05 0.38 3.95
C ALA A 51 8.97 -0.25 5.04
N GLY A 52 8.47 -0.44 6.26
CA GLY A 52 9.21 -1.04 7.38
C GLY A 52 8.77 -2.49 7.64
N ALA A 53 9.71 -3.44 7.53
CA ALA A 53 9.42 -4.87 7.69
C ALA A 53 8.93 -5.23 9.11
N ASP A 54 9.53 -4.62 10.14
CA ASP A 54 9.11 -4.80 11.53
C ASP A 54 7.71 -4.24 11.78
N THR A 55 7.40 -3.05 11.24
CA THR A 55 6.07 -2.46 11.34
C THR A 55 5.02 -3.32 10.65
N TYR A 56 5.33 -3.88 9.47
CA TYR A 56 4.45 -4.81 8.77
C TYR A 56 4.13 -6.04 9.63
N ARG A 57 5.17 -6.71 10.16
CA ARG A 57 5.01 -7.87 11.05
C ARG A 57 4.25 -7.52 12.33
N HIS A 58 4.55 -6.38 12.93
CA HIS A 58 3.89 -5.90 14.14
C HIS A 58 2.39 -5.65 13.91
N MET A 59 2.02 -5.04 12.78
CA MET A 59 0.61 -4.82 12.47
C MET A 59 -0.15 -6.13 12.22
N ILE A 60 0.47 -7.10 11.56
CA ILE A 60 -0.12 -8.44 11.42
C ILE A 60 -0.35 -9.09 12.78
N ALA A 61 0.64 -9.01 13.68
CA ALA A 61 0.50 -9.50 15.04
C ALA A 61 -0.62 -8.80 15.83
N ASN A 62 -1.02 -7.59 15.42
CA ASN A 62 -2.14 -6.82 16.00
C ASN A 62 -3.44 -6.93 15.18
N GLY A 63 -3.60 -7.99 14.38
CA GLY A 63 -4.87 -8.34 13.74
C GLY A 63 -5.10 -7.75 12.35
N TRP A 64 -4.11 -7.08 11.75
CA TRP A 64 -4.20 -6.71 10.33
C TRP A 64 -3.88 -7.90 9.42
N VAL A 65 -4.53 -7.96 8.27
CA VAL A 65 -4.25 -8.97 7.24
C VAL A 65 -3.10 -8.49 6.37
N GLY A 66 -1.99 -9.24 6.37
CA GLY A 66 -0.85 -8.98 5.50
C GLY A 66 -1.11 -9.44 4.08
N GLU A 67 -1.12 -8.50 3.12
CA GLU A 67 -1.38 -8.81 1.70
C GLU A 67 -0.08 -8.94 0.88
N GLY A 68 1.08 -8.75 1.51
CA GLY A 68 2.39 -8.86 0.86
C GLY A 68 2.89 -7.56 0.24
N VAL A 69 3.90 -7.68 -0.61
CA VAL A 69 4.53 -6.54 -1.31
C VAL A 69 3.59 -6.02 -2.38
N ALA A 70 3.18 -4.76 -2.28
CA ALA A 70 2.31 -4.12 -3.27
C ALA A 70 3.10 -3.47 -4.40
N PHE A 71 4.21 -2.80 -4.06
CA PHE A 71 5.13 -2.20 -5.03
C PHE A 71 6.53 -2.06 -4.44
N CYS A 72 7.48 -1.75 -5.30
CA CYS A 72 8.87 -1.48 -4.94
C CYS A 72 9.14 0.02 -5.11
N SER A 73 9.76 0.62 -4.10
CA SER A 73 10.26 1.98 -4.14
C SER A 73 11.75 1.96 -4.48
N PRO A 74 12.25 2.91 -5.29
CA PRO A 74 13.68 3.18 -5.34
C PRO A 74 14.24 3.43 -3.93
N GLU A 75 15.47 3.01 -3.69
CA GLU A 75 16.23 3.39 -2.49
C GLU A 75 16.48 4.91 -2.48
N SER A 76 16.63 5.49 -1.29
CA SER A 76 16.85 6.93 -1.07
C SER A 76 18.33 7.28 -1.13
#